data_AF-A0A7U9R0E1-F1
#
_entry.id   AF-A0A7U9R0E1-F1
#
_cell.length_a   1.000
_cell.length_b   1.000
_cell.length_c   1.000
_cell.angle_alpha   90.00
_cell.angle_beta   90.00
_cell.angle_gamma   90.00
#
_symmetry.space_group_name_H-M   'P 1'
#
loop_
_entity.id
_entity.type
_entity.pdbx_description
1 polymer ?
#
loop_
_entity_poly.entity_id
_entity_poly.type
_entity_poly.pdbx_seq_one_letter_code
_entity_poly.pdbx_strand_id
1 'polypeptide(L)'
;MDNFFRIRKEKSNYAVWKCLYKRKIVENIKFENGYINEDVLFSYFALLNVNCAVISNLPKYNYFVNGQGITRGALKKQDLSLYYVWDKIVEHTKEYNKKYYKKAALNRERATFTLLSKYVIYGINDYNIFTDRWVEEERGQLREAYGELMKSGYLDIKRKCALTLLCLSPQMLHIILAKVRKIVI
;
A
#
# COMPACT_ATOMS: atom_id res chain seq x y z
N MET A 1 4.51 -15.14 8.43
CA MET A 1 3.56 -14.48 7.53
C MET A 1 2.86 -13.26 8.13
N ASP A 2 2.63 -13.19 9.45
CA ASP A 2 1.92 -12.03 10.05
C ASP A 2 2.57 -10.67 9.76
N ASN A 3 3.91 -10.58 9.79
CA ASN A 3 4.66 -9.35 9.51
C ASN A 3 4.61 -8.88 8.04
N PHE A 4 4.08 -9.72 7.14
CA PHE A 4 3.81 -9.32 5.76
C PHE A 4 2.60 -8.38 5.70
N PHE A 5 1.53 -8.73 6.41
CA PHE A 5 0.33 -7.91 6.48
C PHE A 5 0.56 -6.81 7.50
N ARG A 6 0.80 -5.58 7.04
CA ARG A 6 1.19 -4.41 7.85
C ARG A 6 0.07 -3.90 8.76
N ILE A 7 -0.33 -4.69 9.75
CA ILE A 7 -1.45 -4.41 10.67
C ILE A 7 -0.98 -3.58 11.87
N ARG A 8 0.33 -3.59 12.14
CA ARG A 8 1.02 -2.81 13.17
C ARG A 8 1.89 -1.72 12.51
N LYS A 9 2.50 -0.84 13.31
CA LYS A 9 3.41 0.24 12.86
C LYS A 9 4.76 -0.26 12.29
N GLU A 10 4.82 -1.50 11.81
CA GLU A 10 6.04 -2.11 11.31
C GLU A 10 6.41 -1.58 9.92
N LYS A 11 7.72 -1.54 9.64
CA LYS A 11 8.23 -1.23 8.31
C LYS A 11 7.74 -2.28 7.31
N SER A 12 7.54 -1.88 6.05
CA SER A 12 7.18 -2.82 5.00
C SER A 12 8.27 -3.87 4.79
N ASN A 13 7.83 -5.12 4.63
CA ASN A 13 8.70 -6.28 4.41
C ASN A 13 8.53 -6.88 3.00
N TYR A 14 8.13 -6.04 2.04
CA TYR A 14 7.90 -6.43 0.64
C TYR A 14 9.15 -6.29 -0.24
N ALA A 15 10.10 -5.46 0.19
CA ALA A 15 11.31 -5.20 -0.56
C ALA A 15 12.11 -6.50 -0.78
N VAL A 16 12.22 -6.92 -2.03
CA VAL A 16 12.97 -8.13 -2.42
C VAL A 16 14.49 -7.93 -2.34
N TRP A 17 14.96 -6.70 -2.55
CA TRP A 17 16.39 -6.37 -2.59
C TRP A 17 17.12 -6.58 -1.25
N LYS A 18 16.40 -6.64 -0.13
CA LYS A 18 16.98 -6.87 1.22
C LYS A 18 16.95 -8.35 1.65
N CYS A 19 16.54 -9.26 0.76
CA CYS A 19 16.32 -10.66 1.09
C CYS A 19 17.24 -11.59 0.28
N LEU A 20 17.67 -12.69 0.92
CA LEU A 20 18.36 -13.80 0.28
C LEU A 20 17.45 -15.03 0.30
N TYR A 21 17.15 -15.56 -0.88
CA TYR A 21 16.21 -16.67 -1.05
C TYR A 21 16.96 -17.95 -1.43
N LYS A 22 16.59 -19.08 -0.82
CA LYS A 22 16.97 -20.39 -1.35
C LYS A 22 16.25 -20.58 -2.69
N ARG A 23 16.94 -21.07 -3.73
CA ARG A 23 16.37 -21.28 -5.07
C ARG A 23 15.00 -21.96 -5.06
N LYS A 24 14.89 -23.08 -4.33
CA LYS A 24 13.65 -23.86 -4.19
C LYS A 24 12.41 -23.09 -3.69
N ILE A 25 12.62 -21.95 -3.03
CA ILE A 25 11.53 -21.11 -2.53
C ILE A 25 10.89 -20.30 -3.66
N VAL A 26 11.69 -19.92 -4.66
CA VAL A 26 11.35 -18.93 -5.69
C VAL A 26 11.40 -19.47 -7.11
N GLU A 27 11.85 -20.71 -7.33
CA GLU A 27 12.08 -21.27 -8.68
C GLU A 27 10.82 -21.32 -9.57
N ASN A 28 9.65 -21.39 -8.97
CA ASN A 28 8.36 -21.38 -9.66
C ASN A 28 7.59 -20.06 -9.51
N ILE A 29 8.23 -19.01 -9.00
CA ILE A 29 7.62 -17.70 -8.77
C ILE A 29 8.24 -16.70 -9.73
N LYS A 30 7.39 -15.97 -10.46
CA LYS A 30 7.80 -14.91 -11.39
C LYS A 30 7.25 -13.57 -10.92
N PHE A 31 7.95 -12.50 -11.30
CA PHE A 31 7.41 -11.15 -11.16
C PHE A 31 6.30 -10.95 -12.19
N GLU A 32 5.23 -10.27 -11.78
CA GLU A 32 4.17 -9.87 -12.69
C GLU A 32 4.65 -8.74 -13.59
N ASN A 33 4.62 -8.96 -14.91
CA ASN A 33 5.04 -7.96 -15.87
C ASN A 33 4.01 -6.84 -16.00
N GLY A 34 4.49 -5.59 -16.10
CA GLY A 34 3.66 -4.42 -16.38
C GLY A 34 3.01 -3.77 -15.16
N TYR A 35 3.25 -4.29 -13.96
CA TYR A 35 2.74 -3.73 -12.71
C TYR A 35 3.86 -3.17 -11.85
N ILE A 36 3.62 -2.01 -11.25
CA ILE A 36 4.49 -1.49 -10.18
C ILE A 36 4.00 -2.02 -8.83
N ASN A 37 4.91 -2.26 -7.88
CA ASN A 37 4.65 -2.97 -6.61
C ASN A 37 4.50 -4.49 -6.77
N GLU A 38 5.03 -5.05 -7.86
CA GLU A 38 5.17 -6.47 -8.13
C GLU A 38 5.96 -7.21 -7.05
N ASP A 39 6.85 -6.50 -6.34
CA ASP A 39 7.65 -7.00 -5.22
C ASP A 39 6.79 -7.46 -4.03
N VAL A 40 5.63 -6.82 -3.81
CA VAL A 40 4.64 -7.22 -2.80
C VAL A 40 4.07 -8.59 -3.12
N LEU A 41 3.67 -8.81 -4.39
CA LEU A 41 3.07 -10.08 -4.81
C LEU A 41 4.10 -11.20 -4.85
N PHE A 42 5.30 -10.92 -5.38
CA PHE A 42 6.41 -11.87 -5.34
C PHE A 42 6.73 -12.29 -3.91
N SER A 43 6.86 -11.31 -2.99
CA SER A 43 7.15 -11.59 -1.59
C SER A 43 6.05 -12.39 -0.91
N TYR A 44 4.78 -12.15 -1.26
CA TYR A 44 3.65 -12.92 -0.75
C TYR A 44 3.80 -14.41 -1.09
N PHE A 45 3.96 -14.74 -2.38
CA PHE A 45 4.09 -16.13 -2.82
C PHE A 45 5.38 -16.78 -2.32
N ALA A 46 6.49 -16.04 -2.28
CA ALA A 46 7.74 -16.56 -1.75
C ALA A 46 7.59 -16.96 -0.28
N LEU A 47 6.92 -16.15 0.53
CA LEU A 47 6.70 -16.42 1.94
C LEU A 47 5.77 -17.61 2.22
N LEU A 48 4.89 -17.99 1.28
CA LEU A 48 4.08 -19.21 1.42
C LEU A 48 4.94 -20.48 1.41
N ASN A 49 6.07 -20.45 0.71
CA ASN A 49 7.00 -21.58 0.60
C ASN A 49 8.05 -21.61 1.72
N VAL A 50 8.02 -20.65 2.66
CA VAL A 50 9.03 -20.47 3.70
C VAL A 50 8.60 -21.10 5.02
N ASN A 51 9.38 -22.06 5.50
CA ASN A 51 9.21 -22.66 6.83
C ASN A 51 9.91 -21.84 7.93
N CYS A 52 11.03 -21.20 7.62
CA CYS A 52 11.83 -20.42 8.56
C CYS A 52 12.56 -19.27 7.85
N ALA A 53 12.60 -18.11 8.48
CA ALA A 53 13.33 -16.93 8.02
C ALA A 53 14.21 -16.40 9.16
N VAL A 54 15.43 -15.98 8.82
CA VAL A 54 16.38 -15.36 9.76
C VAL A 54 16.48 -13.87 9.43
N ILE A 55 16.37 -13.03 10.45
CA ILE A 55 16.44 -11.57 10.30
C ILE A 55 17.76 -11.08 10.88
N SER A 56 18.53 -10.33 10.09
CA SER A 56 19.71 -9.59 10.55
C SER A 56 19.40 -8.10 10.60
N ASN A 57 19.84 -7.44 11.67
CA ASN A 57 19.77 -5.99 11.84
C ASN A 57 21.00 -5.25 11.27
N LEU A 58 21.94 -5.97 10.66
CA LEU A 58 23.15 -5.38 10.09
C LEU A 58 22.83 -4.61 8.79
N PRO A 59 23.33 -3.37 8.62
CA PRO A 59 23.11 -2.57 7.43
C PRO A 59 23.99 -3.05 6.28
N LYS A 60 23.53 -4.08 5.55
CA LYS A 60 24.30 -4.73 4.47
C LYS A 60 23.97 -4.22 3.06
N TYR A 61 22.99 -3.34 2.92
CA TYR A 61 22.57 -2.80 1.62
C TYR A 61 22.27 -1.31 1.74
N ASN A 62 22.90 -0.51 0.88
CA ASN A 62 22.68 0.93 0.79
C ASN A 62 21.70 1.22 -0.34
N TYR A 63 20.46 1.54 0.00
CA TYR A 63 19.42 1.86 -0.98
C TYR A 63 19.59 3.30 -1.47
N PHE A 64 19.78 3.48 -2.78
CA PHE A 64 19.86 4.80 -3.39
C PHE A 64 18.47 5.44 -3.47
N VAL A 65 18.31 6.63 -2.88
CA VAL A 65 17.05 7.38 -2.89
C VAL A 65 17.21 8.60 -3.78
N ASN A 66 16.50 8.62 -4.91
CA ASN A 66 16.43 9.79 -5.78
C ASN A 66 15.27 10.73 -5.39
N GLY A 67 15.35 11.99 -5.79
CA GLY A 67 14.32 13.00 -5.52
C GLY A 67 13.02 12.81 -6.29
N GLN A 68 13.10 12.16 -7.46
CA GLN A 68 11.96 11.84 -8.34
C GLN A 68 11.76 10.32 -8.38
N GLY A 69 10.81 9.83 -7.59
CA GLY A 69 10.49 8.41 -7.48
C GLY A 69 9.00 8.14 -7.66
N ILE A 70 8.65 6.86 -7.79
CA ILE A 70 7.27 6.39 -8.01
C ILE A 70 6.30 6.97 -6.97
N THR A 71 6.75 7.15 -5.73
CA THR A 71 5.94 7.61 -4.60
C THR A 71 5.79 9.14 -4.51
N ARG A 72 6.63 9.91 -5.21
CA ARG A 72 6.66 11.38 -5.14
C ARG A 72 6.27 11.95 -6.50
N GLY A 73 4.97 12.10 -6.71
CA GLY A 73 4.40 12.66 -7.93
C GLY A 73 2.89 12.50 -7.96
N ALA A 74 2.26 13.11 -8.96
CA ALA A 74 0.84 12.97 -9.23
C ALA A 74 0.43 11.50 -9.36
N LEU A 75 -0.82 11.21 -9.05
CA LEU A 75 -1.43 9.90 -9.22
C LEU A 75 -1.55 9.57 -10.72
N LYS A 76 -1.06 8.38 -11.10
CA LYS A 76 -0.99 7.88 -12.47
C LYS A 76 -1.67 6.51 -12.57
N LYS A 77 -2.05 6.11 -13.78
CA LYS A 77 -2.64 4.78 -14.05
C LYS A 77 -1.82 3.63 -13.44
N GLN A 78 -0.49 3.71 -13.53
CA GLN A 78 0.40 2.69 -12.99
C GLN A 78 0.23 2.51 -11.48
N ASP A 79 -0.11 3.56 -10.72
CA ASP A 79 -0.32 3.45 -9.27
C ASP A 79 -1.50 2.53 -8.90
N LEU A 80 -2.46 2.35 -9.81
CA LEU A 80 -3.56 1.38 -9.67
C LEU A 80 -3.07 -0.07 -9.64
N SER A 81 -1.82 -0.35 -10.02
CA SER A 81 -1.19 -1.67 -9.83
C SER A 81 -1.24 -2.12 -8.36
N LEU A 82 -1.28 -1.17 -7.41
CA LEU A 82 -1.42 -1.49 -6.00
C LEU A 82 -2.76 -2.19 -5.69
N TYR A 83 -3.85 -1.83 -6.39
CA TYR A 83 -5.12 -2.55 -6.29
C TYR A 83 -4.99 -3.96 -6.84
N TYR A 84 -4.48 -4.10 -8.06
CA TYR A 84 -4.27 -5.40 -8.70
C TYR A 84 -3.53 -6.38 -7.79
N VAL A 85 -2.40 -5.93 -7.22
CA VAL A 85 -1.57 -6.73 -6.31
C VAL A 85 -2.35 -7.19 -5.08
N TRP A 86 -3.07 -6.28 -4.42
CA TRP A 86 -3.80 -6.63 -3.20
C TRP A 86 -5.06 -7.43 -3.48
N ASP A 87 -5.75 -7.20 -4.60
CA ASP A 87 -6.91 -7.98 -5.03
C ASP A 87 -6.51 -9.44 -5.27
N LYS A 88 -5.37 -9.69 -5.93
CA LYS A 88 -4.80 -11.04 -6.08
C LYS A 88 -4.50 -11.73 -4.75
N ILE A 89 -3.92 -10.99 -3.80
CA ILE A 89 -3.62 -11.54 -2.47
C ILE A 89 -4.93 -11.82 -1.69
N VAL A 90 -5.94 -10.95 -1.80
CA VAL A 90 -7.25 -11.14 -1.18
C VAL A 90 -7.94 -12.38 -1.75
N GLU A 91 -7.99 -12.52 -3.07
CA GLU A 91 -8.53 -13.69 -3.77
C GLU A 91 -7.84 -14.98 -3.30
N HIS A 92 -6.51 -15.02 -3.38
CA HIS A 92 -5.74 -16.19 -2.97
C HIS A 92 -5.93 -16.53 -1.47
N THR A 93 -5.94 -15.53 -0.58
CA THR A 93 -6.18 -15.78 0.85
C THR A 93 -7.62 -16.20 1.14
N LYS A 94 -8.61 -15.74 0.37
CA LYS A 94 -10.01 -16.16 0.51
C LYS A 94 -10.17 -17.64 0.20
N GLU A 95 -9.48 -18.13 -0.82
CA GLU A 95 -9.59 -19.51 -1.31
C GLU A 95 -8.70 -20.47 -0.51
N TYR A 96 -7.40 -20.15 -0.41
CA TYR A 96 -6.39 -21.10 0.06
C TYR A 96 -5.86 -20.81 1.46
N ASN A 97 -6.06 -19.60 1.99
CA ASN A 97 -5.45 -19.21 3.27
C ASN A 97 -6.32 -18.26 4.10
N LYS A 98 -7.52 -18.75 4.46
CA LYS A 98 -8.58 -17.96 5.13
C LYS A 98 -8.13 -17.27 6.41
N LYS A 99 -7.13 -17.83 7.10
CA LYS A 99 -6.49 -17.22 8.28
C LYS A 99 -6.00 -15.79 8.00
N TYR A 100 -5.49 -15.53 6.79
CA TYR A 100 -4.94 -14.23 6.40
C TYR A 100 -5.92 -13.36 5.61
N TYR A 101 -7.13 -13.83 5.29
CA TYR A 101 -8.09 -13.11 4.46
C TYR A 101 -8.42 -11.71 5.00
N LYS A 102 -8.84 -11.61 6.28
CA LYS A 102 -9.16 -10.30 6.89
C LYS A 102 -7.97 -9.33 6.86
N LYS A 103 -6.75 -9.88 6.99
CA LYS A 103 -5.51 -9.12 6.98
C LYS A 103 -5.18 -8.61 5.58
N ALA A 104 -5.40 -9.44 4.55
CA ALA A 104 -5.27 -9.05 3.15
C ALA A 104 -6.30 -7.97 2.78
N ALA A 105 -7.57 -8.18 3.12
CA ALA A 105 -8.65 -7.23 2.86
C ALA A 105 -8.35 -5.86 3.48
N LEU A 106 -7.91 -5.81 4.74
CA LEU A 106 -7.52 -4.55 5.37
C LEU A 106 -6.32 -3.87 4.66
N ASN A 107 -5.39 -4.62 4.09
CA ASN A 107 -4.29 -4.03 3.31
C ASN A 107 -4.78 -3.51 1.95
N ARG A 108 -5.80 -4.13 1.35
CA ARG A 108 -6.48 -3.62 0.15
C ARG A 108 -7.17 -2.29 0.43
N GLU A 109 -7.89 -2.15 1.54
CA GLU A 109 -8.48 -0.86 1.94
C GLU A 109 -7.42 0.22 2.21
N ARG A 110 -6.24 -0.20 2.70
CA ARG A 110 -5.10 0.71 2.85
C ARG A 110 -4.50 1.15 1.53
N ALA A 111 -4.59 0.34 0.48
CA ALA A 111 -4.25 0.79 -0.87
C ALA A 111 -5.16 1.95 -1.28
N THR A 112 -6.46 1.84 -1.01
CA THR A 112 -7.44 2.91 -1.28
C THR A 112 -7.09 4.19 -0.54
N PHE A 113 -6.81 4.10 0.75
CA PHE A 113 -6.35 5.25 1.54
C PHE A 113 -5.08 5.88 0.95
N THR A 114 -4.14 5.05 0.50
CA THR A 114 -2.86 5.51 -0.07
C THR A 114 -3.07 6.26 -1.39
N LEU A 115 -3.91 5.73 -2.29
CA LEU A 115 -4.15 6.32 -3.60
C LEU A 115 -4.97 7.61 -3.50
N LEU A 116 -6.02 7.65 -2.67
CA LEU A 116 -6.76 8.89 -2.39
C LEU A 116 -5.90 9.94 -1.69
N SER A 117 -5.00 9.54 -0.80
CA SER A 117 -4.02 10.47 -0.22
C SER A 117 -3.10 11.03 -1.30
N LYS A 118 -2.61 10.19 -2.22
CA LYS A 118 -1.75 10.61 -3.33
C LYS A 118 -2.46 11.62 -4.24
N TYR A 119 -3.72 11.33 -4.59
CA TYR A 119 -4.62 12.23 -5.32
C TYR A 119 -4.67 13.62 -4.68
N VAL A 120 -4.96 13.71 -3.37
CA VAL A 120 -5.06 15.00 -2.67
C VAL A 120 -3.71 15.71 -2.57
N ILE A 121 -2.63 14.97 -2.33
CA ILE A 121 -1.32 15.56 -2.00
C ILE A 121 -0.60 16.06 -3.26
N TYR A 122 -0.76 15.38 -4.39
CA TYR A 122 0.03 15.60 -5.60
C TYR A 122 -0.80 15.82 -6.86
N GLY A 123 -2.13 15.72 -6.78
CA GLY A 123 -3.00 15.79 -7.96
C GLY A 123 -2.95 14.52 -8.82
N ILE A 124 -3.41 14.64 -10.06
CA ILE A 124 -3.52 13.56 -11.04
C ILE A 124 -2.85 13.94 -12.35
N ASN A 125 -2.46 12.92 -13.11
CA ASN A 125 -1.92 13.10 -14.46
C ASN A 125 -2.89 12.72 -15.58
N ASP A 126 -3.99 12.03 -15.27
CA ASP A 126 -4.95 11.51 -16.25
C ASP A 126 -6.39 11.69 -15.76
N TYR A 127 -7.05 12.73 -16.25
CA TYR A 127 -8.42 13.09 -15.89
C TYR A 127 -9.47 12.14 -16.47
N ASN A 128 -9.12 11.32 -17.47
CA ASN A 128 -10.04 10.33 -18.02
C ASN A 128 -10.16 9.10 -17.11
N ILE A 129 -9.09 8.81 -16.35
CA ILE A 129 -9.05 7.70 -15.40
C ILE A 129 -9.54 8.15 -14.02
N PHE A 130 -9.00 9.25 -13.52
CA PHE A 130 -9.26 9.74 -12.17
C PHE A 130 -10.34 10.81 -12.16
N THR A 131 -11.57 10.39 -12.48
CA THR A 131 -12.76 11.25 -12.52
C THR A 131 -13.30 11.55 -11.12
N ASP A 132 -14.19 12.53 -10.99
CA ASP A 132 -14.92 12.78 -9.74
C ASP A 132 -15.71 11.56 -9.26
N ARG A 133 -16.25 10.79 -10.21
CA ARG A 133 -16.92 9.52 -9.92
C ARG A 133 -15.96 8.52 -9.28
N TRP A 134 -14.76 8.36 -9.84
CA TRP A 134 -13.72 7.49 -9.25
C TRP A 134 -13.42 7.93 -7.82
N VAL A 135 -13.24 9.23 -7.58
CA VAL A 135 -12.98 9.75 -6.23
C VAL A 135 -14.12 9.39 -5.27
N GLU A 136 -15.38 9.57 -5.65
CA GLU A 136 -16.52 9.21 -4.79
C GLU A 136 -16.64 7.72 -4.53
N GLU A 137 -16.37 6.86 -5.53
CA GLU A 137 -16.35 5.41 -5.38
C GLU A 137 -15.28 4.96 -4.38
N GLU A 138 -14.06 5.47 -4.50
CA GLU A 138 -12.97 5.16 -3.57
C GLU A 138 -13.24 5.69 -2.15
N ARG A 139 -13.92 6.85 -2.04
CA ARG A 139 -14.36 7.38 -0.74
C ARG A 139 -15.44 6.51 -0.11
N GLY A 140 -16.35 5.95 -0.91
CA GLY A 140 -17.34 4.98 -0.47
C GLY A 140 -16.66 3.78 0.20
N GLN A 141 -15.71 3.16 -0.50
CA GLN A 141 -14.89 2.06 0.05
C GLN A 141 -14.20 2.44 1.37
N LEU A 142 -13.58 3.62 1.44
CA LEU A 142 -12.95 4.08 2.69
C LEU A 142 -13.92 4.26 3.85
N ARG A 143 -15.14 4.74 3.59
CA ARG A 143 -16.16 4.90 4.64
C ARG A 143 -16.61 3.55 5.18
N GLU A 144 -16.80 2.57 4.30
CA GLU A 144 -17.13 1.19 4.70
C GLU A 144 -16.01 0.57 5.55
N ALA A 145 -14.75 0.79 5.16
CA ALA A 145 -13.57 0.29 5.86
C ALA A 145 -13.14 1.14 7.08
N TYR A 146 -13.79 2.27 7.33
CA TYR A 146 -13.31 3.30 8.27
C TYR A 146 -13.04 2.76 9.67
N GLY A 147 -13.99 1.99 10.21
CA GLY A 147 -13.87 1.43 11.57
C GLY A 147 -12.67 0.51 11.73
N GLU A 148 -12.45 -0.38 10.75
CA GLU A 148 -11.32 -1.33 10.77
C GLU A 148 -9.98 -0.61 10.57
N LEU A 149 -9.93 0.37 9.66
CA LEU A 149 -8.75 1.20 9.44
C LEU A 149 -8.38 2.02 10.69
N MET A 150 -9.37 2.62 11.35
CA MET A 150 -9.17 3.41 12.57
C MET A 150 -8.69 2.58 13.76
N LYS A 151 -9.17 1.33 13.89
CA LYS A 151 -8.71 0.38 14.91
C LYS A 151 -7.35 -0.22 14.58
N SER A 152 -6.96 -0.22 13.30
CA SER A 152 -5.67 -0.77 12.89
C SER A 152 -4.51 -0.06 13.59
N GLY A 153 -3.50 -0.84 14.00
CA GLY A 153 -2.26 -0.30 14.56
C GLY A 153 -1.37 0.34 13.50
N TYR A 154 -1.78 0.36 12.24
CA TYR A 154 -1.02 0.88 11.12
C TYR A 154 -1.02 2.42 11.06
N LEU A 155 -2.19 3.04 11.25
CA LEU A 155 -2.33 4.50 11.12
C LEU A 155 -1.87 5.18 12.41
N ASP A 156 -0.91 6.09 12.29
CA ASP A 156 -0.63 7.07 13.34
C ASP A 156 -1.74 8.12 13.43
N ILE A 157 -1.72 8.95 14.47
CA ILE A 157 -2.76 9.94 14.74
C ILE A 157 -2.97 10.89 13.54
N LYS A 158 -1.89 11.31 12.87
CA LYS A 158 -1.95 12.22 11.72
C LYS A 158 -2.66 11.55 10.54
N ARG A 159 -2.33 10.28 10.28
CA ARG A 159 -2.97 9.48 9.23
C ARG A 159 -4.43 9.13 9.56
N LYS A 160 -4.78 8.95 10.83
CA LYS A 160 -6.17 8.80 11.26
C LYS A 160 -6.98 10.07 10.99
N CYS A 161 -6.44 11.24 11.33
CA CYS A 161 -7.07 12.52 10.97
C CYS A 161 -7.22 12.66 9.45
N ALA A 162 -6.18 12.32 8.68
CA ALA A 162 -6.24 12.35 7.21
C ALA A 162 -7.32 11.39 6.66
N LEU A 163 -7.45 10.19 7.21
CA LEU A 163 -8.50 9.24 6.86
C LEU A 163 -9.88 9.84 7.10
N THR A 164 -10.13 10.40 8.29
CA THR A 164 -11.41 11.06 8.61
C THR A 164 -11.71 12.19 7.63
N LEU A 165 -10.72 13.04 7.32
CA LEU A 165 -10.89 14.14 6.37
C LEU A 165 -11.19 13.64 4.96
N LEU A 166 -10.52 12.58 4.46
CA LEU A 166 -10.82 11.97 3.17
C LEU A 166 -12.25 11.42 3.11
N CYS A 167 -12.72 10.78 4.19
CA CYS A 167 -14.10 10.30 4.28
C CYS A 167 -15.12 11.45 4.22
N LEU A 168 -14.84 12.60 4.85
CA LEU A 168 -15.72 13.78 4.88
C LEU A 168 -15.66 14.63 3.61
N SER A 169 -14.46 15.02 3.17
CA SER A 169 -14.18 15.78 1.94
C SER A 169 -12.68 15.79 1.62
N PRO A 170 -12.24 15.31 0.44
CA PRO A 170 -10.86 15.42 -0.02
C PRO A 170 -10.36 16.87 -0.07
N GLN A 171 -11.24 17.82 -0.39
CA GLN A 171 -10.92 19.25 -0.47
C GLN A 171 -10.52 19.82 0.91
N MET A 172 -11.16 19.36 1.99
CA MET A 172 -10.75 19.78 3.35
C MET A 172 -9.32 19.34 3.66
N LEU A 173 -8.95 18.10 3.33
CA LEU A 173 -7.57 17.63 3.49
C LEU A 173 -6.60 18.45 2.63
N HIS A 174 -6.97 18.74 1.38
CA HIS A 174 -6.17 19.58 0.50
C HIS A 174 -5.88 20.97 1.11
N ILE A 175 -6.92 21.65 1.62
CA ILE A 175 -6.79 22.98 2.23
C ILE A 175 -5.88 22.94 3.46
N ILE A 176 -6.04 21.95 4.33
CA ILE A 176 -5.21 21.79 5.53
C ILE A 176 -3.75 21.56 5.12
N LEU A 177 -3.49 20.66 4.17
CA LEU A 177 -2.14 20.39 3.69
C LEU A 177 -1.50 21.60 3.01
N ALA A 178 -2.27 22.39 2.25
CA ALA A 178 -1.79 23.61 1.63
C ALA A 178 -1.38 24.66 2.67
N LYS A 179 -2.10 24.77 3.80
CA LYS A 179 -1.74 25.67 4.91
C LYS A 179 -0.51 25.18 5.68
N VAL A 180 -0.41 23.88 5.94
CA VAL A 180 0.73 23.29 6.68
C VAL A 180 2.01 23.32 5.85
N ARG A 181 1.94 23.06 4.54
CA ARG A 181 3.09 23.15 3.64
C ARG A 181 3.67 24.57 3.54
N LYS A 182 2.83 25.62 3.68
CA LYS A 182 3.28 27.02 3.72
C LYS A 182 4.01 27.42 5.01
N ILE A 183 3.99 26.59 6.06
CA ILE A 183 4.65 26.86 7.36
C ILE A 183 6.03 26.17 7.44
N VAL A 184 6.38 25.33 6.45
CA VAL A 184 7.60 24.50 6.44
C VAL A 184 8.49 24.81 5.22
N ILE A 185 8.26 25.96 4.56
CA ILE A 185 9.18 26.54 3.56
C ILE A 185 9.80 27.78 4.19
#